data_AF-A0A945Y9I0-F1
#
_entry.id   AF-A0A945Y9I0-F1
#
_cell.length_a   1.000
_cell.length_b   1.000
_cell.length_c   1.000
_cell.angle_alpha   90.00
_cell.angle_beta   90.00
_cell.angle_gamma   90.00
#
_symmetry.space_group_name_H-M   'P 1'
#
loop_
_entity.id
_entity.type
_entity.pdbx_description
1 polymer ?
#
loop_
_entity_poly.entity_id
_entity_poly.type
_entity_poly.pdbx_seq_one_letter_code
_entity_poly.pdbx_strand_id
1 'polypeptide(L)'
;MSTASLAQMDALILDGKFHEATDNFCQLIRAGHTIPDLALHAMSTAAPYLHVPAHEKLLNTGEFRNVNYDHTLLGIRAGMHLSPWLSDVEKNLGVVQGMYYLPQGLDVWSQLECGFPGHYAREQEQCAEEDIGHELHCHFEDQEPLVEGSVDDRFEAMFLALTQGDKVTSYRIFLGLAAEPEQRHRLQDTLLFASIIDHQEFNSFRRVRHIGHKPIRARAMFDLADWVGWDRAQPFFYLGVPDVCNAPIFHSLYDHACFLLNLHFKGGQFELMEKNTAPLSA
;
A
#
# COMPACT_ATOMS: atom_id res chain seq x y z
N MET A 1 3.65 -36.23 -5.63
CA MET A 1 3.97 -34.79 -5.47
C MET A 1 2.84 -34.02 -6.10
N SER A 2 2.17 -33.15 -5.34
CA SER A 2 1.14 -32.25 -5.90
C SER A 2 1.79 -31.39 -7.00
N THR A 3 1.20 -31.33 -8.18
CA THR A 3 1.65 -30.44 -9.24
C THR A 3 1.37 -28.99 -8.84
N ALA A 4 2.42 -28.15 -8.79
CA ALA A 4 2.24 -26.72 -8.57
C ALA A 4 1.22 -26.15 -9.56
N SER A 5 0.33 -25.30 -9.05
CA SER A 5 -0.72 -24.67 -9.82
C SER A 5 -1.09 -23.34 -9.17
N LEU A 6 -1.63 -22.42 -9.96
CA LEU A 6 -2.12 -21.13 -9.47
C LEU A 6 -3.19 -21.30 -8.38
N ALA A 7 -4.17 -22.19 -8.60
CA ALA A 7 -5.20 -22.49 -7.60
C ALA A 7 -4.63 -23.05 -6.28
N GLN A 8 -3.54 -23.83 -6.35
CA GLN A 8 -2.86 -24.29 -5.14
C GLN A 8 -2.11 -23.15 -4.45
N MET A 9 -1.52 -22.23 -5.21
CA MET A 9 -0.88 -21.03 -4.66
C MET A 9 -1.92 -20.16 -3.93
N ASP A 10 -3.12 -19.99 -4.51
CA ASP A 10 -4.21 -19.23 -3.89
C ASP A 10 -4.62 -19.82 -2.54
N ALA A 11 -4.88 -21.12 -2.51
CA ALA A 11 -5.24 -21.82 -1.28
C ALA A 11 -4.17 -21.69 -0.19
N LEU A 12 -2.88 -21.72 -0.56
CA LEU A 12 -1.77 -21.58 0.39
C LEU A 12 -1.62 -20.14 0.89
N ILE A 13 -1.82 -19.13 0.02
CA ILE A 13 -1.85 -17.73 0.42
C ILE A 13 -2.95 -17.51 1.44
N LEU A 14 -4.19 -17.90 1.11
CA LEU A 14 -5.37 -17.67 1.96
C LEU A 14 -5.35 -18.46 3.27
N ASP A 15 -4.58 -19.55 3.35
CA ASP A 15 -4.38 -20.31 4.59
C ASP A 15 -3.17 -19.82 5.41
N GLY A 16 -2.52 -18.72 4.99
CA GLY A 16 -1.35 -18.16 5.68
C GLY A 16 -0.10 -19.06 5.62
N LYS A 17 -0.05 -20.03 4.71
CA LYS A 17 1.04 -21.01 4.54
C LYS A 17 2.18 -20.44 3.70
N PHE A 18 2.90 -19.49 4.28
CA PHE A 18 3.90 -18.68 3.59
C PHE A 18 5.09 -19.47 3.02
N HIS A 19 5.56 -20.52 3.71
CA HIS A 19 6.62 -21.39 3.19
C HIS A 19 6.16 -22.13 1.93
N GLU A 20 5.03 -22.83 2.03
CA GLU A 20 4.49 -23.64 0.96
C GLU A 20 4.02 -22.80 -0.23
N ALA A 21 3.43 -21.63 0.03
CA ALA A 21 3.06 -20.68 -1.02
C ALA A 21 4.29 -20.20 -1.80
N THR A 22 5.40 -19.93 -1.11
CA THR A 22 6.67 -19.53 -1.72
C THR A 22 7.28 -20.67 -2.53
N ASP A 23 7.28 -21.89 -2.00
CA ASP A 23 7.75 -23.07 -2.72
C ASP A 23 6.93 -23.33 -3.99
N ASN A 24 5.60 -23.15 -3.92
CA ASN A 24 4.71 -23.26 -5.07
C ASN A 24 5.03 -22.19 -6.13
N PHE A 25 5.19 -20.93 -5.70
CA PHE A 25 5.61 -19.81 -6.55
C PHE A 25 6.94 -20.12 -7.27
N CYS A 26 7.95 -20.63 -6.54
CA CYS A 26 9.22 -21.05 -7.12
C CYS A 26 9.08 -22.19 -8.14
N GLN A 27 8.17 -23.14 -7.91
CA GLN A 27 7.89 -24.22 -8.86
C GLN A 27 7.21 -23.71 -10.13
N LEU A 28 6.28 -22.74 -10.01
CA LEU A 28 5.63 -22.11 -11.16
C LEU A 28 6.62 -21.33 -12.03
N ILE A 29 7.59 -20.63 -11.42
CA ILE A 29 8.68 -19.97 -12.16
C ILE A 29 9.47 -21.02 -12.97
N ARG A 30 9.84 -22.14 -12.35
CA ARG A 30 10.55 -23.24 -13.03
C ARG A 30 9.73 -23.88 -14.15
N ALA A 31 8.40 -23.83 -14.05
CA ALA A 31 7.47 -24.29 -15.07
C ALA A 31 7.27 -23.28 -16.22
N GLY A 32 7.93 -22.11 -16.19
CA GLY A 32 7.95 -21.13 -17.27
C GLY A 32 7.03 -19.91 -17.08
N HIS A 33 6.36 -19.78 -15.92
CA HIS A 33 5.63 -18.56 -15.61
C HIS A 33 6.58 -17.38 -15.38
N THR A 34 6.13 -16.17 -15.73
CA THR A 34 6.92 -14.96 -15.51
C THR A 34 6.75 -14.44 -14.07
N ILE A 35 7.80 -13.83 -13.52
CA ILE A 35 7.77 -13.20 -12.19
C ILE A 35 6.70 -12.10 -12.09
N PRO A 36 6.56 -11.16 -13.06
CA PRO A 36 5.52 -10.14 -13.00
C PRO A 36 4.10 -10.74 -12.95
N ASP A 37 3.82 -11.76 -13.77
CA ASP A 37 2.49 -12.37 -13.82
C ASP A 37 2.16 -13.14 -12.53
N LEU A 38 3.15 -13.83 -11.93
CA LEU A 38 2.96 -14.51 -10.66
C LEU A 38 2.80 -13.53 -9.50
N ALA A 39 3.60 -12.45 -9.45
CA ALA A 39 3.47 -11.41 -8.43
C ALA A 39 2.12 -10.70 -8.51
N LEU A 40 1.65 -10.40 -9.72
CA LEU A 40 0.32 -9.87 -9.96
C LEU A 40 -0.75 -10.86 -9.48
N HIS A 41 -0.68 -12.12 -9.86
CA HIS A 41 -1.66 -13.14 -9.47
C HIS A 41 -1.73 -13.32 -7.94
N ALA A 42 -0.57 -13.44 -7.29
CA ALA A 42 -0.51 -13.57 -5.83
C ALA A 42 -1.12 -12.33 -5.14
N MET A 43 -0.85 -11.12 -5.65
CA MET A 43 -1.46 -9.91 -5.13
C MET A 43 -2.97 -9.87 -5.38
N SER A 44 -3.47 -10.29 -6.55
CA SER A 44 -4.91 -10.40 -6.81
C SER A 44 -5.63 -11.25 -5.78
N THR A 45 -4.99 -12.33 -5.32
CA THR A 45 -5.55 -13.22 -4.30
C THR A 45 -5.46 -12.63 -2.89
N ALA A 46 -4.34 -11.99 -2.57
CA ALA A 46 -4.08 -11.45 -1.23
C ALA A 46 -4.80 -10.13 -0.94
N ALA A 47 -4.87 -9.24 -1.94
CA ALA A 47 -5.25 -7.84 -1.77
C ALA A 47 -6.54 -7.63 -0.95
N PRO A 48 -7.65 -8.37 -1.19
CA PRO A 48 -8.90 -8.21 -0.43
C PRO A 48 -8.74 -8.33 1.10
N TYR A 49 -7.73 -9.07 1.54
CA TYR A 49 -7.47 -9.37 2.94
C TYR A 49 -6.27 -8.60 3.49
N LEU A 50 -5.65 -7.73 2.71
CA LEU A 50 -4.56 -6.87 3.19
C LEU A 50 -5.06 -5.57 3.79
N HIS A 51 -6.30 -5.16 3.50
CA HIS A 51 -6.87 -3.95 4.10
C HIS A 51 -7.10 -4.07 5.59
N VAL A 52 -7.00 -2.92 6.25
CA VAL A 52 -7.42 -2.71 7.62
C VAL A 52 -8.35 -1.50 7.72
N PRO A 53 -9.25 -1.45 8.71
CA PRO A 53 -10.04 -0.25 8.96
C PRO A 53 -9.17 0.97 9.27
N ALA A 54 -8.07 0.78 10.03
CA ALA A 54 -7.06 1.79 10.32
C ALA A 54 -5.70 1.14 10.64
N HIS A 55 -4.60 1.90 10.52
CA HIS A 55 -3.26 1.44 10.94
C HIS A 55 -3.09 1.39 12.46
N GLU A 56 -4.16 1.66 13.20
CA GLU A 56 -4.24 1.57 14.64
C GLU A 56 -5.46 0.73 15.05
N LYS A 57 -5.27 -0.19 15.99
CA LYS A 57 -6.36 -0.95 16.62
C LYS A 57 -6.36 -0.68 18.12
N LEU A 58 -7.52 -0.35 18.68
CA LEU A 58 -7.72 -0.31 20.13
C LEU A 58 -8.05 -1.72 20.60
N LEU A 59 -7.15 -2.32 21.37
CA LEU A 59 -7.36 -3.63 21.96
C LEU A 59 -8.33 -3.58 23.15
N ASN A 60 -8.91 -4.72 23.50
CA ASN A 60 -9.78 -4.87 24.68
C ASN A 60 -9.11 -4.49 26.01
N THR A 61 -7.78 -4.47 26.04
CA THR A 61 -6.97 -4.01 27.19
C THR A 61 -6.95 -2.49 27.34
N GLY A 62 -7.47 -1.74 26.36
CA GLY A 62 -7.39 -0.28 26.28
C GLY A 62 -6.08 0.22 25.66
N GLU A 63 -5.23 -0.68 25.17
CA GLU A 63 -3.97 -0.31 24.50
C GLU A 63 -4.16 -0.13 22.99
N PHE A 64 -3.50 0.90 22.42
CA PHE A 64 -3.37 1.04 20.97
C PHE A 64 -2.22 0.18 20.42
N ARG A 65 -2.50 -0.59 19.38
CA ARG A 65 -1.51 -1.27 18.55
C ARG A 65 -1.43 -0.60 17.19
N ASN A 66 -0.21 -0.33 16.72
CA ASN A 66 -0.01 0.07 15.33
C ASN A 66 0.21 -1.20 14.50
N VAL A 67 -0.38 -1.22 13.32
CA VAL A 67 -0.22 -2.30 12.36
C VAL A 67 0.16 -1.75 11.01
N ASN A 68 0.89 -2.56 10.26
CA ASN A 68 1.20 -2.32 8.88
C ASN A 68 1.27 -3.65 8.13
N TYR A 69 1.03 -3.58 6.83
CA TYR A 69 1.20 -4.67 5.88
C TYR A 69 2.21 -4.28 4.81
N ASP A 70 3.12 -3.36 5.13
CA ASP A 70 3.99 -2.68 4.16
C ASP A 70 4.84 -3.66 3.36
N HIS A 71 5.26 -4.76 4.00
CA HIS A 71 6.10 -5.78 3.40
C HIS A 71 5.48 -6.51 2.21
N THR A 72 4.15 -6.53 2.07
CA THR A 72 3.47 -7.24 0.99
C THR A 72 3.63 -6.54 -0.37
N LEU A 73 3.45 -5.22 -0.41
CA LEU A 73 3.66 -4.40 -1.60
C LEU A 73 5.12 -3.97 -1.74
N LEU A 74 5.73 -3.48 -0.65
CA LEU A 74 7.08 -2.91 -0.68
C LEU A 74 8.15 -3.97 -0.93
N GLY A 75 7.96 -5.20 -0.44
CA GLY A 75 8.89 -6.31 -0.68
C GLY A 75 8.98 -6.66 -2.16
N ILE A 76 7.83 -6.79 -2.83
CA ILE A 76 7.76 -7.07 -4.28
C ILE A 76 8.41 -5.91 -5.05
N ARG A 77 8.06 -4.66 -4.73
CA ARG A 77 8.61 -3.47 -5.38
C ARG A 77 10.12 -3.33 -5.18
N ALA A 78 10.63 -3.61 -3.98
CA ALA A 78 12.07 -3.60 -3.70
C ALA A 78 12.79 -4.69 -4.51
N GLY A 79 12.24 -5.91 -4.56
CA GLY A 79 12.79 -7.00 -5.35
C GLY A 79 12.83 -6.69 -6.85
N MET A 80 11.75 -6.11 -7.37
CA MET A 80 11.66 -5.64 -8.76
C MET A 80 12.74 -4.60 -9.09
N HIS A 81 12.91 -3.57 -8.24
CA HIS A 81 13.93 -2.53 -8.44
C HIS A 81 15.37 -3.05 -8.30
N LEU A 82 15.59 -4.04 -7.44
CA LEU A 82 16.91 -4.61 -7.21
C LEU A 82 17.33 -5.58 -8.33
N SER A 83 16.37 -6.27 -8.96
CA SER A 83 16.60 -7.31 -9.98
C SER A 83 17.62 -6.92 -11.08
N PRO A 84 17.60 -5.70 -11.68
CA PRO A 84 18.56 -5.33 -12.72
C PRO A 84 20.02 -5.23 -12.26
N TRP A 85 20.26 -5.19 -10.95
CA TRP A 85 21.59 -5.02 -10.33
C TRP A 85 22.19 -6.34 -9.80
N LEU A 86 21.44 -7.43 -9.90
CA LEU A 86 21.82 -8.74 -9.38
C LEU A 86 22.21 -9.71 -10.51
N SER A 87 22.90 -10.79 -10.14
CA SER A 87 23.24 -11.86 -11.08
C SER A 87 21.98 -12.60 -11.57
N ASP A 88 22.08 -13.34 -12.68
CA ASP A 88 20.95 -14.13 -13.20
C ASP A 88 20.41 -15.17 -12.20
N VAL A 89 21.24 -15.64 -11.28
CA VAL A 89 20.86 -16.62 -10.24
C VAL A 89 20.10 -15.93 -9.09
N GLU A 90 20.43 -14.67 -8.81
CA GLU A 90 19.95 -13.95 -7.63
C GLU A 90 18.84 -12.95 -7.93
N LYS A 91 18.68 -12.52 -9.20
CA LYS A 91 17.79 -11.42 -9.61
C LYS A 91 16.33 -11.57 -9.17
N ASN A 92 15.87 -12.81 -8.96
CA ASN A 92 14.50 -13.08 -8.51
C ASN A 92 14.36 -13.18 -6.98
N LEU A 93 15.46 -13.26 -6.22
CA LEU A 93 15.42 -13.52 -4.78
C LEU A 93 14.63 -12.44 -4.02
N GLY A 94 14.75 -11.18 -4.42
CA GLY A 94 14.00 -10.09 -3.78
C GLY A 94 12.48 -10.23 -3.94
N VAL A 95 12.00 -10.63 -5.13
CA VAL A 95 10.56 -10.85 -5.35
C VAL A 95 10.08 -12.11 -4.65
N VAL A 96 10.90 -13.18 -4.64
CA VAL A 96 10.60 -14.41 -3.88
C VAL A 96 10.49 -14.13 -2.38
N GLN A 97 11.34 -13.25 -1.84
CA GLN A 97 11.22 -12.79 -0.45
C GLN A 97 9.93 -11.99 -0.24
N GLY A 98 9.51 -11.15 -1.19
CA GLY A 98 8.21 -10.48 -1.16
C GLY A 98 7.05 -11.47 -1.09
N MET A 99 7.09 -12.53 -1.92
CA MET A 99 6.10 -13.61 -1.90
C MET A 99 6.05 -14.33 -0.54
N TYR A 100 7.19 -14.55 0.10
CA TYR A 100 7.26 -15.15 1.43
C TYR A 100 6.57 -14.32 2.53
N TYR A 101 6.61 -12.99 2.42
CA TYR A 101 5.90 -12.14 3.38
C TYR A 101 4.42 -11.97 3.07
N LEU A 102 3.99 -12.15 1.82
CA LEU A 102 2.64 -11.86 1.38
C LEU A 102 1.55 -12.58 2.22
N PRO A 103 1.58 -13.91 2.43
CA PRO A 103 0.57 -14.60 3.25
C PRO A 103 0.61 -14.20 4.73
N GLN A 104 1.74 -13.70 5.21
CA GLN A 104 1.91 -13.27 6.61
C GLN A 104 1.35 -11.86 6.87
N GLY A 105 1.00 -11.13 5.80
CA GLY A 105 0.40 -9.81 5.87
C GLY A 105 -1.13 -9.81 5.79
N LEU A 106 -1.77 -10.98 5.63
CA LEU A 106 -3.23 -11.06 5.54
C LEU A 106 -3.88 -10.81 6.91
N ASP A 107 -4.91 -9.98 6.91
CA ASP A 107 -5.77 -9.62 8.05
C ASP A 107 -5.00 -9.39 9.36
N VAL A 108 -4.06 -8.44 9.31
CA VAL A 108 -3.20 -8.11 10.46
C VAL A 108 -4.00 -7.67 11.69
N TRP A 109 -5.26 -7.24 11.53
CA TRP A 109 -6.17 -6.97 12.65
C TRP A 109 -6.62 -8.25 13.34
N SER A 110 -7.01 -9.28 12.59
CA SER A 110 -7.34 -10.60 13.14
C SER A 110 -6.12 -11.25 13.79
N GLN A 111 -4.92 -11.06 13.21
CA GLN A 111 -3.67 -11.56 13.82
C GLN A 111 -3.41 -11.01 15.25
N LEU A 112 -3.76 -9.74 15.51
CA LEU A 112 -3.62 -9.15 16.86
C LEU A 112 -4.51 -9.80 17.92
N GLU A 113 -5.52 -10.55 17.51
CA GLU A 113 -6.46 -11.28 18.37
C GLU A 113 -6.27 -12.80 18.26
N CYS A 114 -5.14 -13.25 17.69
CA CYS A 114 -4.87 -14.64 17.37
C CYS A 114 -5.90 -15.28 16.42
N GLY A 115 -6.69 -14.50 15.68
CA GLY A 115 -7.76 -15.01 14.79
C GLY A 115 -7.28 -15.48 13.41
N PHE A 116 -6.04 -15.15 13.04
CA PHE A 116 -5.42 -15.56 11.78
C PHE A 116 -3.89 -15.73 11.96
N PRO A 117 -3.23 -16.67 11.26
CA PRO A 117 -1.77 -16.82 11.32
C PRO A 117 -1.02 -15.66 10.64
N GLY A 118 0.12 -15.29 11.20
CA GLY A 118 1.04 -14.33 10.59
C GLY A 118 2.04 -13.78 11.60
N HIS A 119 2.82 -12.79 11.17
CA HIS A 119 3.92 -12.29 12.00
C HIS A 119 3.44 -11.56 13.26
N TYR A 120 2.29 -10.88 13.25
CA TYR A 120 1.74 -10.26 14.46
C TYR A 120 1.32 -11.34 15.46
N ALA A 121 0.55 -12.34 15.02
CA ALA A 121 0.09 -13.42 15.89
C ALA A 121 1.26 -14.24 16.48
N ARG A 122 2.25 -14.61 15.65
CA ARG A 122 3.34 -15.51 16.06
C ARG A 122 4.49 -14.80 16.76
N GLU A 123 4.94 -13.65 16.27
CA GLU A 123 6.15 -13.01 16.77
C GLU A 123 5.86 -11.91 17.80
N GLN A 124 4.81 -11.11 17.57
CA GLN A 124 4.49 -9.97 18.44
C GLN A 124 3.60 -10.37 19.60
N GLU A 125 2.44 -10.96 19.31
CA GLU A 125 1.46 -11.39 20.32
C GLU A 125 1.77 -12.78 20.89
N GLN A 126 2.63 -13.56 20.21
CA GLN A 126 3.10 -14.87 20.66
C GLN A 126 1.96 -15.85 21.00
N CYS A 127 0.92 -15.84 20.17
CA CYS A 127 -0.19 -16.78 20.24
C CYS A 127 0.31 -18.23 20.14
N ALA A 128 -0.26 -19.15 20.92
CA ALA A 128 0.01 -20.57 20.76
C ALA A 128 -0.57 -21.06 19.42
N GLU A 129 0.16 -21.87 18.66
CA GLU A 129 -0.27 -22.28 17.31
C GLU A 129 -1.61 -23.04 17.33
N GLU A 130 -1.90 -23.81 18.39
CA GLU A 130 -3.21 -24.46 18.58
C GLU A 130 -4.39 -23.51 18.79
N ASP A 131 -4.13 -22.27 19.22
CA ASP A 131 -5.14 -21.25 19.51
C ASP A 131 -5.30 -20.25 18.35
N ILE A 132 -4.46 -20.34 17.32
CA ILE A 132 -4.54 -19.46 16.15
C ILE A 132 -5.72 -19.88 15.26
N GLY A 133 -6.64 -18.94 15.04
CA GLY A 133 -7.76 -19.10 14.10
C GLY A 133 -7.32 -19.07 12.63
N HIS A 134 -8.26 -19.32 11.73
CA HIS A 134 -8.05 -19.26 10.28
C HIS A 134 -9.16 -18.44 9.59
N GLU A 135 -9.66 -17.41 10.27
CA GLU A 135 -10.73 -16.56 9.76
C GLU A 135 -10.15 -15.28 9.14
N LEU A 136 -10.36 -15.12 7.83
CA LEU A 136 -9.99 -13.93 7.07
C LEU A 136 -11.18 -12.99 6.93
N HIS A 137 -10.95 -11.72 7.22
CA HIS A 137 -11.94 -10.66 7.05
C HIS A 137 -11.53 -9.73 5.91
N CYS A 138 -12.47 -9.50 5.01
CA CYS A 138 -12.37 -8.43 4.02
C CYS A 138 -12.91 -7.14 4.65
N HIS A 139 -12.02 -6.22 5.01
CA HIS A 139 -12.39 -4.96 5.70
C HIS A 139 -12.81 -3.83 4.74
N PHE A 140 -12.68 -4.04 3.44
CA PHE A 140 -13.02 -3.05 2.41
C PHE A 140 -13.46 -3.76 1.13
N GLU A 141 -14.69 -3.56 0.67
CA GLU A 141 -15.14 -4.15 -0.60
C GLU A 141 -14.55 -3.38 -1.80
N ASP A 142 -14.27 -4.09 -2.90
CA ASP A 142 -13.87 -3.44 -4.15
C ASP A 142 -15.01 -2.57 -4.70
N GLN A 143 -14.65 -1.63 -5.58
CA GLN A 143 -15.56 -0.56 -5.97
C GLN A 143 -15.60 -0.37 -7.49
N GLU A 144 -16.77 0.04 -7.99
CA GLU A 144 -16.93 0.46 -9.38
C GLU A 144 -16.47 1.92 -9.58
N PRO A 145 -15.81 2.24 -10.72
CA PRO A 145 -15.29 3.57 -10.99
C PRO A 145 -16.38 4.65 -10.97
N LEU A 146 -16.03 5.83 -10.46
CA LEU A 146 -16.85 7.03 -10.54
C LEU A 146 -16.28 7.96 -11.61
N VAL A 147 -17.08 8.21 -12.65
CA VAL A 147 -16.67 8.98 -13.85
C VAL A 147 -17.47 10.26 -14.08
N GLU A 148 -18.31 10.65 -13.12
CA GLU A 148 -19.14 11.85 -13.21
C GLU A 148 -18.32 13.14 -13.01
N GLY A 149 -18.69 14.21 -13.73
CA GLY A 149 -18.04 15.52 -13.65
C GLY A 149 -16.93 15.74 -14.68
N SER A 150 -16.37 16.95 -14.72
CA SER A 150 -15.20 17.22 -15.55
C SER A 150 -13.95 16.54 -14.97
N VAL A 151 -12.87 16.44 -15.75
CA VAL A 151 -11.58 15.93 -15.26
C VAL A 151 -11.12 16.74 -14.04
N ASP A 152 -11.21 18.06 -14.09
CA ASP A 152 -10.76 18.93 -13.00
C ASP A 152 -11.62 18.76 -11.73
N ASP A 153 -12.94 18.67 -11.88
CA ASP A 153 -13.85 18.42 -10.76
C ASP A 153 -13.52 17.09 -10.07
N ARG A 154 -13.21 16.05 -10.85
CA ARG A 154 -12.83 14.73 -10.33
C ARG A 154 -11.50 14.78 -9.58
N PHE A 155 -10.50 15.49 -10.08
CA PHE A 155 -9.23 15.67 -9.37
C PHE A 155 -9.41 16.44 -8.05
N GLU A 156 -10.20 17.50 -8.04
CA GLU A 156 -10.52 18.26 -6.83
C GLU A 156 -11.27 17.40 -5.81
N ALA A 157 -12.32 16.69 -6.25
CA ALA A 157 -13.10 15.79 -5.40
C ALA A 157 -12.26 14.63 -4.84
N MET A 158 -11.38 14.05 -5.66
CA MET A 158 -10.47 12.98 -5.22
C MET A 158 -9.52 13.48 -4.14
N PHE A 159 -8.90 14.64 -4.33
CA PHE A 159 -7.97 15.21 -3.35
C PHE A 159 -8.66 15.55 -2.03
N LEU A 160 -9.88 16.10 -2.08
CA LEU A 160 -10.71 16.34 -0.90
C LEU A 160 -11.03 15.02 -0.17
N ALA A 161 -11.46 13.99 -0.89
CA ALA A 161 -11.77 12.68 -0.32
C ALA A 161 -10.54 12.05 0.35
N LEU A 162 -9.37 12.11 -0.29
CA LEU A 162 -8.10 11.60 0.26
C LEU A 162 -7.74 12.27 1.59
N THR A 163 -7.81 13.60 1.65
CA THR A 163 -7.45 14.37 2.86
C THR A 163 -8.47 14.24 4.00
N GLN A 164 -9.72 13.87 3.69
CA GLN A 164 -10.76 13.62 4.68
C GLN A 164 -10.83 12.16 5.15
N GLY A 165 -10.05 11.26 4.54
CA GLY A 165 -10.08 9.83 4.84
C GLY A 165 -11.27 9.08 4.22
N ASP A 166 -11.93 9.64 3.20
CA ASP A 166 -13.00 8.97 2.46
C ASP A 166 -12.42 7.97 1.44
N LYS A 167 -12.20 6.73 1.91
CA LYS A 167 -11.68 5.60 1.11
C LYS A 167 -12.51 5.31 -0.13
N VAL A 168 -13.84 5.27 0.02
CA VAL A 168 -14.74 4.82 -1.05
C VAL A 168 -14.74 5.84 -2.18
N THR A 169 -14.96 7.12 -1.86
CA THR A 169 -15.03 8.17 -2.88
C THR A 169 -13.69 8.35 -3.59
N SER A 170 -12.58 8.42 -2.83
CA SER A 170 -11.25 8.60 -3.42
C SER A 170 -10.87 7.44 -4.35
N TYR A 171 -11.09 6.19 -3.94
CA TYR A 171 -10.76 5.02 -4.75
C TYR A 171 -11.63 4.92 -6.01
N ARG A 172 -12.93 5.17 -5.90
CA ARG A 172 -13.82 5.15 -7.07
C ARG A 172 -13.43 6.18 -8.12
N ILE A 173 -13.12 7.41 -7.71
CA ILE A 173 -12.67 8.46 -8.63
C ILE A 173 -11.30 8.08 -9.24
N PHE A 174 -10.39 7.57 -8.41
CA PHE A 174 -9.08 7.11 -8.88
C PHE A 174 -9.22 6.05 -9.98
N LEU A 175 -10.08 5.03 -9.81
CA LEU A 175 -10.29 4.00 -10.83
C LEU A 175 -10.78 4.59 -12.15
N GLY A 176 -11.70 5.56 -12.10
CA GLY A 176 -12.18 6.26 -13.30
C GLY A 176 -11.07 7.03 -14.01
N LEU A 177 -10.24 7.75 -13.26
CA LEU A 177 -9.10 8.52 -13.82
C LEU A 177 -7.95 7.61 -14.30
N ALA A 178 -7.68 6.49 -13.63
CA ALA A 178 -6.60 5.57 -13.99
C ALA A 178 -6.86 4.86 -15.34
N ALA A 179 -8.13 4.68 -15.69
CA ALA A 179 -8.56 4.16 -16.97
C ALA A 179 -8.30 5.12 -18.15
N GLU A 180 -8.04 6.40 -17.89
CA GLU A 180 -7.72 7.44 -18.88
C GLU A 180 -6.19 7.64 -18.96
N PRO A 181 -5.48 7.07 -19.97
CA PRO A 181 -4.01 7.06 -19.99
C PRO A 181 -3.35 8.44 -19.92
N GLU A 182 -3.99 9.46 -20.50
CA GLU A 182 -3.57 10.85 -20.47
C GLU A 182 -3.58 11.48 -19.07
N GLN A 183 -4.38 10.93 -18.14
CA GLN A 183 -4.49 11.44 -16.77
C GLN A 183 -3.51 10.78 -15.80
N ARG A 184 -2.89 9.65 -16.17
CA ARG A 184 -2.07 8.82 -15.27
C ARG A 184 -0.93 9.59 -14.60
N HIS A 185 -0.26 10.49 -15.32
CA HIS A 185 0.79 11.32 -14.72
C HIS A 185 0.24 12.28 -13.66
N ARG A 186 -0.84 13.00 -13.96
CA ARG A 186 -1.49 13.90 -13.00
C ARG A 186 -2.05 13.12 -11.79
N LEU A 187 -2.51 11.89 -12.02
CA LEU A 187 -2.98 10.98 -10.98
C LEU A 187 -1.85 10.54 -10.04
N GLN A 188 -0.68 10.21 -10.60
CA GLN A 188 0.54 9.94 -9.83
C GLN A 188 0.91 11.15 -8.96
N ASP A 189 1.00 12.34 -9.55
CA ASP A 189 1.37 13.56 -8.83
C ASP A 189 0.40 13.87 -7.68
N THR A 190 -0.91 13.78 -7.95
CA THR A 190 -1.96 14.08 -6.95
C THR A 190 -1.91 13.11 -5.77
N LEU A 191 -1.81 11.81 -6.03
CA LEU A 191 -1.79 10.81 -4.96
C LEU A 191 -0.48 10.84 -4.17
N LEU A 192 0.66 11.02 -4.84
CA LEU A 192 1.95 11.19 -4.18
C LEU A 192 1.94 12.45 -3.31
N PHE A 193 1.43 13.58 -3.81
CA PHE A 193 1.29 14.79 -3.01
C PHE A 193 0.40 14.56 -1.78
N ALA A 194 -0.80 13.98 -1.96
CA ALA A 194 -1.70 13.67 -0.86
C ALA A 194 -1.04 12.78 0.22
N SER A 195 -0.23 11.81 -0.20
CA SER A 195 0.51 10.94 0.73
C SER A 195 1.62 11.68 1.49
N ILE A 196 2.30 12.65 0.85
CA ILE A 196 3.43 13.39 1.45
C ILE A 196 2.95 14.40 2.47
N ILE A 197 1.84 15.09 2.22
CA ILE A 197 1.29 16.10 3.15
C ILE A 197 0.73 15.52 4.45
N ASP A 198 0.56 14.20 4.51
CA ASP A 198 0.17 13.46 5.72
C ASP A 198 1.39 13.02 6.56
N HIS A 199 2.61 13.40 6.16
CA HIS A 199 3.79 13.16 6.98
C HIS A 199 3.71 13.93 8.29
N GLN A 200 3.96 13.20 9.37
CA GLN A 200 4.01 13.75 10.72
C GLN A 200 5.41 14.27 11.05
N GLU A 201 5.45 15.34 11.83
CA GLU A 201 6.64 15.75 12.55
C GLU A 201 7.11 14.65 13.53
N PHE A 202 8.42 14.58 13.79
CA PHE A 202 8.99 13.63 14.74
C PHE A 202 8.69 14.06 16.19
N ASN A 203 7.44 13.92 16.62
CA ASN A 203 7.06 14.23 17.99
C ASN A 203 7.33 12.99 18.86
N SER A 204 8.41 13.01 19.64
CA SER A 204 9.00 11.82 20.29
C SER A 204 8.12 11.10 21.32
N PHE A 205 6.92 11.61 21.63
CA PHE A 205 6.03 11.07 22.68
C PHE A 205 4.66 10.58 22.19
N ARG A 206 4.43 10.44 20.87
CA ARG A 206 3.21 9.82 20.35
C ARG A 206 3.35 8.30 20.21
N ARG A 207 2.39 7.55 20.75
CA ARG A 207 2.23 6.09 20.54
C ARG A 207 1.64 5.78 19.16
N VAL A 208 0.64 6.56 18.77
CA VAL A 208 0.03 6.51 17.45
C VAL A 208 0.85 7.38 16.51
N ARG A 209 1.37 6.79 15.45
CA ARG A 209 2.09 7.50 14.40
C ARG A 209 1.64 7.00 13.06
N HIS A 210 1.71 7.87 12.07
CA HIS A 210 1.79 7.40 10.71
C HIS A 210 3.06 6.61 10.57
N ILE A 211 2.90 5.36 10.18
CA ILE A 211 3.98 4.65 9.52
C ILE A 211 4.36 5.52 8.33
N GLY A 212 5.55 6.12 8.35
CA GLY A 212 6.04 7.11 7.38
C GLY A 212 6.21 6.55 5.96
N HIS A 213 5.50 5.48 5.64
CA HIS A 213 5.58 4.70 4.42
C HIS A 213 4.41 4.96 3.48
N LYS A 214 3.39 5.77 3.84
CA LYS A 214 2.29 6.13 2.89
C LYS A 214 2.82 6.60 1.53
N PRO A 215 3.78 7.56 1.44
CA PRO A 215 4.36 7.92 0.14
C PRO A 215 5.17 6.82 -0.51
N ILE A 216 5.83 5.98 0.28
CA ILE A 216 6.61 4.86 -0.23
C ILE A 216 5.67 3.80 -0.82
N ARG A 217 4.51 3.54 -0.21
CA ARG A 217 3.46 2.64 -0.69
C ARG A 217 2.77 3.19 -1.93
N ALA A 218 2.40 4.48 -1.93
CA ALA A 218 1.85 5.12 -3.13
C ALA A 218 2.84 5.05 -4.30
N ARG A 219 4.13 5.36 -4.07
CA ARG A 219 5.20 5.18 -5.06
C ARG A 219 5.32 3.72 -5.50
N ALA A 220 5.27 2.78 -4.57
CA ALA A 220 5.40 1.35 -4.87
C ALA A 220 4.26 0.84 -5.76
N MET A 221 3.03 1.27 -5.47
CA MET A 221 1.84 0.97 -6.25
C MET A 221 2.02 1.40 -7.71
N PHE A 222 2.48 2.64 -7.95
CA PHE A 222 2.71 3.13 -9.31
C PHE A 222 3.85 2.41 -10.02
N ASP A 223 4.99 2.20 -9.36
CA ASP A 223 6.11 1.47 -9.98
C ASP A 223 5.70 0.02 -10.35
N LEU A 224 4.88 -0.63 -9.51
CA LEU A 224 4.35 -1.96 -9.79
C LEU A 224 3.31 -1.92 -10.92
N ALA A 225 2.49 -0.87 -11.00
CA ALA A 225 1.57 -0.66 -12.12
C ALA A 225 2.31 -0.47 -13.45
N ASP A 226 3.44 0.24 -13.46
CA ASP A 226 4.29 0.36 -14.64
C ASP A 226 4.94 -0.99 -15.01
N TRP A 227 5.27 -1.82 -14.02
CA TRP A 227 5.88 -3.13 -14.21
C TRP A 227 4.91 -4.18 -14.76
N VAL A 228 3.68 -4.23 -14.26
CA VAL A 228 2.67 -5.22 -14.72
C VAL A 228 1.75 -4.68 -15.82
N GLY A 229 1.77 -3.38 -16.06
CA GLY A 229 0.84 -2.66 -16.91
C GLY A 229 -0.39 -2.16 -16.14
N TRP A 230 -0.70 -0.88 -16.28
CA TRP A 230 -1.78 -0.18 -15.57
C TRP A 230 -3.14 -0.87 -15.69
N ASP A 231 -3.47 -1.40 -16.86
CA ASP A 231 -4.77 -2.03 -17.12
C ASP A 231 -4.96 -3.33 -16.32
N ARG A 232 -3.87 -3.92 -15.80
CA ARG A 232 -3.87 -5.11 -14.94
C ARG A 232 -3.57 -4.79 -13.48
N ALA A 233 -3.25 -3.55 -13.15
CA ALA A 233 -2.67 -3.17 -11.86
C ALA A 233 -3.71 -2.94 -10.74
N GLN A 234 -4.99 -3.24 -10.99
CA GLN A 234 -6.08 -3.05 -10.02
C GLN A 234 -5.78 -3.60 -8.62
N PRO A 235 -5.19 -4.80 -8.42
CA PRO A 235 -4.87 -5.29 -7.07
C PRO A 235 -3.95 -4.35 -6.28
N PHE A 236 -3.03 -3.67 -6.98
CA PHE A 236 -2.14 -2.69 -6.36
C PHE A 236 -2.87 -1.38 -6.07
N PHE A 237 -3.76 -0.92 -6.96
CA PHE A 237 -4.58 0.27 -6.75
C PHE A 237 -5.57 0.09 -5.60
N TYR A 238 -6.24 -1.06 -5.59
CA TYR A 238 -7.12 -1.50 -4.52
C TYR A 238 -6.40 -1.43 -3.18
N LEU A 239 -5.15 -1.92 -3.09
CA LEU A 239 -4.39 -1.83 -1.85
C LEU A 239 -3.92 -0.40 -1.53
N GLY A 240 -3.35 0.31 -2.51
CA GLY A 240 -2.58 1.53 -2.28
C GLY A 240 -3.41 2.79 -2.12
N VAL A 241 -4.55 2.93 -2.82
CA VAL A 241 -5.35 4.17 -2.79
C VAL A 241 -6.14 4.32 -1.49
N PRO A 242 -6.95 3.34 -1.06
CA PRO A 242 -7.66 3.41 0.22
C PRO A 242 -6.72 3.49 1.43
N ASP A 243 -5.50 2.98 1.29
CA ASP A 243 -4.48 3.03 2.33
C ASP A 243 -4.01 4.47 2.64
N VAL A 244 -4.00 5.36 1.65
CA VAL A 244 -3.73 6.79 1.86
C VAL A 244 -4.77 7.40 2.82
N CYS A 245 -5.99 6.86 2.84
CA CYS A 245 -7.09 7.28 3.70
C CYS A 245 -7.10 6.55 5.07
N ASN A 246 -6.21 5.60 5.34
CA ASN A 246 -6.18 4.91 6.63
C ASN A 246 -5.82 5.88 7.75
N ALA A 247 -6.65 5.88 8.78
CA ALA A 247 -6.42 6.60 10.03
C ALA A 247 -5.19 6.05 10.78
N PRO A 248 -4.52 6.88 11.59
CA PRO A 248 -4.85 8.29 11.86
C PRO A 248 -4.55 9.19 10.64
N ILE A 249 -4.96 10.47 10.58
CA ILE A 249 -4.53 11.41 9.51
C ILE A 249 -4.08 12.70 10.19
N PHE A 250 -2.87 13.15 9.88
CA PHE A 250 -2.26 14.29 10.54
C PHE A 250 -1.48 15.14 9.55
N HIS A 251 -2.15 16.16 9.01
CA HIS A 251 -1.51 17.18 8.17
C HIS A 251 -0.69 18.20 8.95
N SER A 252 -0.15 17.82 10.11
CA SER A 252 0.54 18.73 11.06
C SER A 252 1.72 19.48 10.44
N LEU A 253 2.59 18.77 9.72
CA LEU A 253 3.74 19.39 9.05
C LEU A 253 3.30 20.29 7.91
N TYR A 254 2.31 19.86 7.14
CA TYR A 254 1.75 20.63 6.02
C TYR A 254 1.07 21.91 6.52
N ASP A 255 0.21 21.81 7.53
CA ASP A 255 -0.44 22.96 8.18
C ASP A 255 0.61 23.95 8.72
N HIS A 256 1.63 23.45 9.42
CA HIS A 256 2.73 24.28 9.92
C HIS A 256 3.49 24.98 8.77
N ALA A 257 3.77 24.28 7.68
CA ALA A 257 4.42 24.85 6.50
C ALA A 257 3.55 25.94 5.84
N CYS A 258 2.25 25.69 5.66
CA CYS A 258 1.30 26.67 5.14
C CYS A 258 1.26 27.94 5.99
N PHE A 259 1.26 27.77 7.32
CA PHE A 259 1.30 28.89 8.26
C PHE A 259 2.59 29.70 8.11
N LEU A 260 3.75 29.06 8.10
CA LEU A 260 5.05 29.72 7.94
C LEU A 260 5.14 30.47 6.60
N LEU A 261 4.70 29.85 5.51
CA LEU A 261 4.69 30.48 4.19
C LEU A 261 3.84 31.75 4.20
N ASN A 262 2.64 31.69 4.79
CA ASN A 262 1.80 32.87 4.90
C ASN A 262 2.46 33.97 5.75
N LEU A 263 3.02 33.60 6.91
CA LEU A 263 3.69 34.53 7.83
C LEU A 263 4.86 35.27 7.17
N HIS A 264 5.70 34.55 6.43
CA HIS A 264 6.93 35.08 5.84
C HIS A 264 6.72 35.75 4.48
N PHE A 265 5.73 35.30 3.69
CA PHE A 265 5.55 35.78 2.30
C PHE A 265 4.26 36.57 2.07
N LYS A 266 3.29 36.58 3.00
CA LYS A 266 2.09 37.44 3.01
C LYS A 266 1.42 37.69 1.64
N GLY A 267 1.02 36.61 0.98
CA GLY A 267 0.41 36.63 -0.37
C GLY A 267 1.41 36.35 -1.49
N GLY A 268 2.70 36.69 -1.29
CA GLY A 268 3.77 36.35 -2.23
C GLY A 268 4.02 34.85 -2.39
N GLN A 269 3.54 34.00 -1.47
CA GLN A 269 3.70 32.54 -1.58
C GLN A 269 3.05 31.93 -2.83
N PHE A 270 2.03 32.58 -3.39
CA PHE A 270 1.33 32.08 -4.59
C PHE A 270 2.12 32.35 -5.88
N GLU A 271 3.02 33.33 -5.85
CA GLU A 271 3.88 33.72 -6.97
C GLU A 271 5.33 33.26 -6.72
N LEU A 272 5.55 32.43 -5.69
CA LEU A 272 6.88 32.09 -5.21
C LEU A 272 7.67 31.31 -6.26
N MET A 273 7.04 30.39 -7.00
CA MET A 273 7.71 29.69 -8.09
C MET A 273 8.16 30.64 -9.21
N GLU A 274 7.39 31.70 -9.48
CA GLU A 274 7.69 32.68 -10.53
C GLU A 274 8.79 33.65 -10.09
N LYS A 275 8.78 34.03 -8.80
CA LYS A 275 9.65 35.07 -8.25
C LYS A 275 10.92 34.53 -7.58
N ASN A 276 10.93 33.26 -7.17
CA ASN A 276 12.09 32.62 -6.56
C ASN A 276 13.11 32.18 -7.62
N THR A 277 13.69 33.17 -8.29
CA THR A 277 14.74 33.01 -9.31
C THR A 277 16.14 33.04 -8.71
N ALA A 278 16.25 33.25 -7.40
CA ALA A 278 17.51 33.18 -6.69
C ALA A 278 18.07 31.75 -6.83
N PRO A 279 19.33 31.57 -7.25
CA PRO A 279 19.92 30.24 -7.34
C PRO A 279 19.88 29.57 -5.95
N LEU A 280 19.55 28.28 -5.94
CA LEU A 280 19.78 27.38 -4.79
C LEU A 280 21.31 27.21 -4.64
N SER A 281 22.00 28.25 -4.22
CA SER A 281 23.39 28.15 -3.80
C SER A 281 23.44 27.74 -2.32
N ALA A 282 24.33 26.78 -2.07
CA ALA A 282 24.58 26.03 -0.82
C ALA A 282 24.66 26.87 0.47
#